data_AF-A0A8T5NMB7-F1
#
_entry.id   AF-A0A8T5NMB7-F1
#
_cell.length_a   1.000
_cell.length_b   1.000
_cell.length_c   1.000
_cell.angle_alpha   90.00
_cell.angle_beta   90.00
_cell.angle_gamma   90.00
#
_symmetry.space_group_name_H-M   'P 1'
#
loop_
_entity.id
_entity.type
_entity.pdbx_description
1 polymer ?
#
loop_
_entity_poly.entity_id
_entity_poly.type
_entity_poly.pdbx_seq_one_letter_code
_entity_poly.pdbx_strand_id
1 'polypeptide(L)'
;RSYIRFDFSSEFSGFVAFTQLDGQDFFRPTVKNRSFRVVLPPDHTTGSKFLGIPNPEPDNITIDTLGREVLIWDEPYPLQISVKYYHSSAPTMLAYFSIILIICVSVISGYYYLIIRSLKKKRNIIDKYIKKKEKNKGQE
;
A
#
# COMPACT_ATOMS: atom_id res chain seq x y z
N ARG A 1 2.26 2.49 27.88
CA ARG A 1 3.25 3.38 27.25
C ARG A 1 4.59 3.09 27.92
N SER A 2 5.52 2.42 27.24
CA SER A 2 6.90 2.21 27.73
C SER A 2 7.71 3.46 27.43
N TYR A 3 8.42 3.99 28.42
CA TYR A 3 9.41 5.05 28.23
C TYR A 3 10.80 4.47 28.49
N ILE A 4 11.78 4.88 27.68
CA ILE A 4 13.19 4.54 27.90
C ILE A 4 13.77 5.70 28.71
N ARG A 5 14.31 5.39 29.90
CA ARG A 5 14.96 6.37 30.77
C ARG A 5 16.47 6.26 30.61
N PHE A 6 17.11 7.39 30.30
CA PHE A 6 18.56 7.50 30.30
C PHE A 6 18.96 8.41 31.46
N ASP A 7 19.66 7.87 32.45
CA ASP A 7 20.24 8.64 33.54
C ASP A 7 21.74 8.83 33.24
N PHE A 8 22.16 10.08 33.07
CA PHE A 8 23.56 10.43 32.83
C PHE A 8 24.14 11.11 34.08
N SER A 9 25.34 10.70 34.48
CA SER A 9 26.01 11.22 35.68
C SER A 9 26.62 12.61 35.51
N SER A 10 26.80 13.06 34.26
CA SER A 10 27.36 14.38 33.92
C SER A 10 26.78 14.91 32.61
N GLU A 11 26.95 16.21 32.37
CA GLU A 11 26.65 16.80 31.07
C GLU A 11 27.48 16.10 29.98
N PHE A 12 26.81 15.58 28.96
CA PHE A 12 27.46 14.96 27.82
C PHE A 12 26.84 15.47 26.52
N SER A 13 27.69 15.70 25.53
CA SER A 13 27.29 16.00 24.16
C SER A 13 27.65 14.79 23.31
N GLY A 14 26.65 14.13 22.73
CA GLY A 14 26.85 12.90 21.97
C GLY A 14 25.57 12.43 21.27
N PHE A 15 25.65 11.29 20.60
CA PHE A 15 24.52 10.68 19.90
C PHE A 15 24.02 9.47 20.69
N VAL A 16 22.70 9.40 20.91
CA VAL A 16 22.07 8.22 21.51
C VAL A 16 21.49 7.38 20.37
N ALA A 17 22.10 6.23 20.10
CA ALA A 17 21.55 5.23 19.20
C ALA A 17 20.68 4.27 20.01
N PHE A 18 19.40 4.18 19.68
CA PHE A 18 18.48 3.22 20.27
C PHE A 18 17.62 2.58 19.18
N THR A 19 17.28 1.31 19.35
CA THR A 19 16.35 0.61 18.46
C THR A 19 14.96 0.72 19.07
N GLN A 20 14.00 1.25 18.32
CA GLN A 20 12.61 1.28 18.74
C GLN A 20 11.81 0.25 17.95
N LEU A 21 10.94 -0.49 18.64
CA LEU A 21 10.07 -1.53 18.06
C LEU A 21 8.86 -0.95 17.30
N ASP A 22 8.92 0.31 16.85
CA ASP A 22 7.80 1.03 16.22
C ASP A 22 7.41 0.47 14.82
N GLY A 23 7.94 -0.69 14.42
CA GLY A 23 7.62 -1.33 13.14
C GLY A 23 8.14 -0.53 11.94
N GLN A 24 7.39 -0.56 10.84
CA GLN A 24 7.74 0.06 9.56
C GLN A 24 7.32 1.53 9.42
N ASP A 25 6.80 2.11 10.50
CA ASP A 25 6.30 3.48 10.54
C ASP A 25 7.19 4.32 11.46
N PHE A 26 7.86 5.31 10.88
CA PHE A 26 8.59 6.32 11.65
C PHE A 26 7.70 7.54 11.86
N PHE A 27 7.52 7.98 13.10
CA PHE A 27 6.66 9.13 13.42
C PHE A 27 7.28 9.95 14.54
N ARG A 28 7.72 11.19 14.24
CA ARG A 28 8.33 12.09 15.22
C ARG A 28 7.88 13.54 15.04
N PRO A 29 7.44 14.22 16.11
CA PRO A 29 7.21 15.66 16.08
C PRO A 29 8.56 16.39 16.08
N THR A 30 8.65 17.50 15.35
CA THR A 30 9.81 18.38 15.40
C THR A 30 9.66 19.34 16.60
N VAL A 31 10.75 19.58 17.32
CA VAL A 31 10.73 20.39 18.55
C VAL A 31 11.47 21.73 18.37
N LYS A 32 12.38 21.83 17.39
CA LYS A 32 13.23 23.00 17.11
C LYS A 32 13.57 23.06 15.61
N ASN A 33 13.86 24.25 15.07
CA ASN A 33 14.42 24.43 13.72
C ASN A 33 15.83 23.85 13.66
N ARG A 34 15.94 22.58 13.28
CA ARG A 34 17.20 21.89 13.01
C ARG A 34 16.99 20.95 11.84
N SER A 35 18.04 20.71 11.05
CA SER A 35 17.96 19.71 9.99
C SER A 35 17.69 18.34 10.59
N PHE A 36 16.73 17.63 10.00
CA PHE A 36 16.33 16.30 10.41
C PHE A 36 16.71 15.30 9.33
N ARG A 37 17.35 14.20 9.73
CA ARG A 37 17.84 13.17 8.81
C ARG A 37 17.28 11.82 9.21
N VAL A 38 16.57 11.17 8.30
CA VAL A 38 16.08 9.80 8.46
C VAL A 38 16.87 8.90 7.52
N VAL A 39 17.49 7.86 8.08
CA VAL A 39 18.23 6.85 7.32
C VAL A 39 17.40 5.57 7.31
N LEU A 40 17.03 5.10 6.13
CA LEU A 40 16.29 3.86 5.99
C LEU A 40 17.21 2.64 6.20
N PRO A 41 16.66 1.51 6.66
CA PRO A 41 17.40 0.24 6.67
C PRO A 41 17.87 -0.17 5.26
N PRO A 42 18.88 -1.05 5.15
CA PRO A 42 19.27 -1.60 3.85
C PRO A 42 18.07 -2.28 3.17
N ASP A 43 18.05 -2.22 1.83
CA ASP A 43 17.00 -2.80 0.98
C ASP A 43 15.59 -2.27 1.26
N HIS A 44 15.47 -1.09 1.87
CA HIS A 44 14.22 -0.40 2.08
C HIS A 44 14.19 0.96 1.38
N THR A 45 13.00 1.32 0.93
CA THR A 45 12.72 2.58 0.22
C THR A 45 11.39 3.17 0.70
N THR A 46 11.06 4.37 0.24
CA THR A 46 9.82 5.08 0.54
C THR A 46 9.32 5.87 -0.67
N GLY A 47 8.15 6.51 -0.57
CA GLY A 47 7.63 7.41 -1.62
C GLY A 47 6.63 6.77 -2.59
N SER A 48 6.29 5.50 -2.44
CA SER A 48 5.20 4.90 -3.22
C SER A 48 3.84 5.38 -2.72
N LYS A 49 2.99 5.83 -3.66
CA LYS A 49 1.60 6.20 -3.37
C LYS A 49 0.77 5.09 -2.72
N PHE A 50 1.12 3.83 -2.97
CA PHE A 50 0.37 2.67 -2.44
C PHE A 50 0.91 2.16 -1.11
N LEU A 51 2.21 2.33 -0.83
CA LEU A 51 2.86 1.76 0.36
C LEU A 51 3.19 2.81 1.42
N GLY A 52 3.20 4.09 1.04
CA GLY A 52 3.41 5.21 1.93
C GLY A 52 4.33 6.26 1.32
N ILE A 53 3.94 7.52 1.50
CA ILE A 53 4.72 8.69 1.11
C ILE A 53 5.21 9.35 2.40
N PRO A 54 6.48 9.78 2.47
CA PRO A 54 6.95 10.58 3.59
C PRO A 54 6.16 11.90 3.67
N ASN A 55 5.78 12.29 4.88
CA ASN A 55 5.03 13.50 5.15
C ASN A 55 5.68 14.27 6.32
N PRO A 56 6.10 15.53 6.14
CA PRO A 56 6.10 16.29 4.89
C PRO A 56 7.07 15.69 3.84
N GLU A 57 6.94 16.15 2.59
CA GLU A 57 7.88 15.80 1.52
C GLU A 57 9.32 16.18 1.95
N PRO A 58 10.31 15.30 1.78
CA PRO A 58 11.70 15.60 2.10
C PRO A 58 12.27 16.65 1.14
N ASP A 59 13.10 17.56 1.67
CA ASP A 59 13.78 18.57 0.86
C ASP A 59 14.88 17.95 0.00
N ASN A 60 15.50 16.88 0.49
CA ASN A 60 16.51 16.15 -0.27
C ASN A 60 16.52 14.65 0.06
N ILE A 61 16.78 13.83 -0.96
CA ILE A 61 16.93 12.38 -0.85
C ILE A 61 18.31 12.00 -1.38
N THR A 62 19.13 11.40 -0.52
CA THR A 62 20.50 11.00 -0.84
C THR A 62 20.72 9.53 -0.53
N ILE A 63 21.81 8.96 -1.04
CA ILE A 63 22.20 7.57 -0.78
C ILE A 63 23.49 7.60 0.05
N ASP A 64 23.47 6.89 1.17
CA ASP A 64 24.66 6.72 2.02
C ASP A 64 25.68 5.78 1.37
N THR A 65 26.92 5.79 1.86
CA THR A 65 28.01 4.90 1.45
C THR A 65 27.67 3.40 1.52
N LEU A 66 26.70 3.04 2.37
CA LEU A 66 26.16 1.68 2.52
C LEU A 66 24.97 1.38 1.60
N GLY A 67 24.66 2.25 0.63
CA GLY A 67 23.53 2.08 -0.30
C GLY A 67 22.14 2.30 0.31
N ARG A 68 22.07 2.94 1.48
CA ARG A 68 20.81 3.22 2.20
C ARG A 68 20.24 4.56 1.77
N GLU A 69 18.93 4.63 1.58
CA GLU A 69 18.24 5.89 1.34
C GLU A 69 18.21 6.77 2.59
N VAL A 70 18.44 8.06 2.37
CA VAL A 70 18.51 9.07 3.40
C VAL A 70 17.64 10.25 3.02
N LEU A 71 16.62 10.50 3.83
CA LEU A 71 15.72 11.63 3.70
C LEU A 71 16.18 12.77 4.60
N ILE A 72 16.22 13.98 4.05
CA ILE A 72 16.69 15.19 4.73
C ILE A 72 15.59 16.24 4.67
N TRP A 73 15.33 16.87 5.82
CA TRP A 73 14.50 18.06 5.94
C TRP A 73 15.31 19.18 6.57
N ASP A 74 15.31 20.35 5.93
CA ASP A 74 15.95 21.56 6.41
C ASP A 74 14.89 22.43 7.11
N GLU A 75 15.01 22.52 8.43
CA GLU A 75 14.09 23.25 9.31
C GLU A 75 12.59 22.83 9.23
N PRO A 76 12.25 21.54 9.42
CA PRO A 76 10.87 21.05 9.33
C PRO A 76 9.92 21.51 10.45
N TYR A 77 10.31 22.43 11.34
CA TYR A 77 9.45 22.88 12.45
C TYR A 77 8.38 23.88 11.96
N PRO A 78 7.12 23.79 12.43
CA PRO A 78 6.58 22.93 13.50
C PRO A 78 5.93 21.62 13.01
N LEU A 79 6.36 21.09 11.86
CA LEU A 79 5.72 19.94 11.22
C LEU A 79 6.06 18.62 11.91
N GLN A 80 5.18 17.67 11.67
CA GLN A 80 5.34 16.29 12.09
C GLN A 80 5.98 15.50 10.95
N ILE A 81 7.07 14.78 11.24
CA ILE A 81 7.69 13.88 10.27
C ILE A 81 7.11 12.48 10.45
N SER A 82 6.50 11.97 9.39
CA SER A 82 6.03 10.60 9.25
C SER A 82 6.67 9.98 8.01
N VAL A 83 7.44 8.91 8.20
CA VAL A 83 8.08 8.18 7.11
C VAL A 83 7.65 6.73 7.19
N LYS A 84 6.88 6.30 6.21
CA LYS A 84 6.55 4.88 6.02
C LYS A 84 7.55 4.31 5.03
N TYR A 85 8.23 3.24 5.41
CA TYR A 85 9.21 2.61 4.54
C TYR A 85 8.82 1.16 4.31
N TYR A 86 9.30 0.58 3.22
CA TYR A 86 8.98 -0.80 2.83
C TYR A 86 10.18 -1.41 2.12
N HIS A 87 10.25 -2.75 2.10
CA HIS A 87 11.31 -3.44 1.36
C HIS A 87 11.24 -3.07 -0.13
N SER A 88 12.37 -2.77 -0.77
CA SER A 88 12.42 -2.22 -2.13
C SER A 88 11.75 -3.11 -3.18
N SER A 89 11.64 -4.42 -2.93
CA SER A 89 10.91 -5.36 -3.80
C SER A 89 9.39 -5.38 -3.59
N ALA A 90 8.85 -4.74 -2.54
CA ALA A 90 7.45 -4.83 -2.18
C ALA A 90 6.48 -4.29 -3.26
N PRO A 91 6.74 -3.14 -3.92
CA PRO A 91 5.89 -2.68 -5.03
C PRO A 91 5.81 -3.71 -6.16
N THR A 92 6.94 -4.32 -6.49
CA THR A 92 7.03 -5.33 -7.56
C THR A 92 6.29 -6.61 -7.19
N MET A 93 6.47 -7.09 -5.95
CA MET A 93 5.72 -8.26 -5.43
C MET A 93 4.22 -8.00 -5.45
N LEU A 94 3.78 -6.83 -4.99
CA LEU A 94 2.37 -6.43 -4.99
C LEU A 94 1.79 -6.38 -6.41
N ALA A 95 2.57 -5.95 -7.39
CA ALA A 95 2.16 -5.96 -8.80
C ALA A 95 1.94 -7.40 -9.31
N TYR A 96 2.85 -8.33 -9.02
CA TYR A 96 2.68 -9.74 -9.40
C TYR A 96 1.43 -10.37 -8.76
N PHE A 97 1.20 -10.15 -7.46
CA PHE A 97 -0.01 -10.64 -6.80
C PHE A 97 -1.28 -10.06 -7.41
N SER A 98 -1.26 -8.77 -7.77
CA SER A 98 -2.39 -8.10 -8.40
C SER A 98 -2.72 -8.70 -9.77
N ILE A 99 -1.71 -9.04 -10.58
CA ILE A 99 -1.89 -9.72 -11.87
C ILE A 99 -2.56 -11.08 -11.69
N ILE A 100 -2.06 -11.90 -10.75
CA ILE A 100 -2.62 -13.22 -10.47
C ILE A 100 -4.08 -13.09 -10.03
N LEU A 101 -4.39 -12.11 -9.16
CA LEU A 101 -5.74 -11.87 -8.69
C LEU A 101 -6.68 -11.46 -9.82
N ILE A 102 -6.23 -10.59 -10.73
CA ILE A 102 -6.99 -10.20 -11.92
C ILE A 102 -7.28 -11.42 -12.82
N ILE A 103 -6.32 -12.32 -13.01
CA ILE A 103 -6.51 -13.54 -13.80
C ILE A 103 -7.57 -14.43 -13.14
N CYS A 104 -7.48 -14.68 -11.84
CA CYS A 104 -8.47 -15.47 -11.10
C CYS A 104 -9.88 -14.89 -11.22
N VAL A 105 -10.02 -13.57 -11.00
CA VAL A 105 -11.29 -12.87 -11.17
C VAL A 105 -11.81 -13.01 -12.59
N SER A 106 -10.95 -12.83 -13.61
CA SER A 106 -11.34 -12.93 -15.02
C SER A 106 -11.82 -14.33 -15.40
N VAL A 107 -11.16 -15.39 -14.91
CA VAL A 107 -11.56 -16.78 -15.15
C VAL A 107 -12.93 -17.05 -14.53
N ILE A 108 -13.11 -16.69 -13.25
CA ILE A 108 -14.37 -16.89 -12.53
C ILE A 108 -15.50 -16.11 -13.21
N SER A 109 -15.29 -14.82 -13.46
CA SER A 109 -16.27 -13.97 -14.15
C SER A 109 -16.61 -14.48 -15.54
N GLY A 110 -15.62 -14.92 -16.32
CA GLY A 110 -15.83 -15.52 -17.64
C GLY A 110 -16.68 -16.78 -17.57
N TYR A 111 -16.39 -17.67 -16.62
CA TYR A 111 -17.16 -18.89 -16.39
C TYR A 111 -18.64 -18.59 -16.06
N TYR A 112 -18.89 -17.71 -15.09
CA TYR A 112 -20.26 -17.33 -14.72
C TYR A 112 -20.99 -16.59 -15.85
N TYR A 113 -20.30 -15.75 -16.61
CA TYR A 113 -20.87 -15.06 -17.76
C TYR A 113 -21.38 -16.05 -18.82
N LEU A 114 -20.61 -17.11 -19.12
CA LEU A 114 -21.02 -18.14 -20.06
C LEU A 114 -22.24 -18.93 -19.57
N ILE A 115 -22.28 -19.29 -18.28
CA ILE A 115 -23.44 -19.98 -17.68
C ILE A 115 -24.69 -19.13 -17.81
N ILE A 116 -24.64 -17.88 -17.36
CA ILE A 116 -25.78 -16.96 -17.41
C ILE A 116 -26.25 -16.76 -18.85
N ARG A 117 -25.31 -16.62 -19.79
CA ARG A 117 -25.63 -16.50 -21.23
C ARG A 117 -26.34 -17.74 -21.76
N SER A 118 -25.90 -18.94 -21.37
CA SER A 118 -26.54 -20.20 -21.79
C SER A 118 -27.95 -20.36 -21.20
N LEU A 119 -28.14 -19.99 -19.93
CA LEU A 119 -29.45 -20.02 -19.25
C LEU A 119 -30.43 -19.06 -19.91
N LYS A 120 -30.00 -17.84 -20.26
CA LYS A 120 -30.82 -16.88 -21.00
C LYS A 120 -31.26 -17.41 -22.36
N LYS A 121 -30.37 -18.09 -23.10
CA LYS A 121 -30.72 -18.70 -24.40
C LYS A 121 -31.79 -19.79 -24.24
N LYS A 122 -31.61 -20.70 -23.27
CA LYS A 122 -32.59 -21.77 -22.99
C LYS A 122 -33.95 -21.19 -22.58
N ARG A 123 -33.97 -20.18 -21.72
CA ARG A 123 -35.19 -19.46 -21.32
C ARG A 123 -35.93 -18.87 -22.52
N ASN A 124 -35.24 -18.15 -23.40
CA ASN A 124 -35.86 -17.56 -24.59
C ASN A 124 -36.47 -18.61 -25.54
N ILE A 125 -35.84 -19.78 -25.66
CA ILE A 125 -36.39 -20.88 -26.47
C ILE A 125 -37.69 -21.40 -25.84
N ILE A 126 -37.69 -21.62 -24.52
CA ILE A 126 -38.89 -22.06 -23.79
C ILE A 126 -40.02 -21.02 -23.92
N ASP A 127 -39.74 -19.74 -23.71
CA ASP A 127 -40.73 -18.66 -23.83
C ASP A 127 -41.33 -18.59 -25.25
N LYS A 128 -40.51 -18.82 -26.29
CA LYS A 128 -40.99 -18.93 -27.67
C LYS A 128 -41.90 -20.13 -27.88
N TYR A 129 -41.56 -21.30 -27.33
CA TYR A 129 -42.41 -22.49 -27.40
C TYR A 129 -43.74 -22.30 -26.66
N ILE A 130 -43.73 -21.68 -25.47
CA ILE A 130 -44.95 -21.39 -24.70
C ILE A 130 -45.86 -20.44 -25.48
N LYS A 131 -45.33 -19.31 -25.96
CA LYS A 131 -46.11 -18.35 -26.77
C LYS A 131 -46.70 -18.97 -28.03
N LYS A 132 -45.95 -19.84 -28.73
CA LYS A 132 -46.44 -20.54 -29.92
C LYS A 132 -47.59 -21.51 -29.57
N LYS A 133 -47.47 -22.22 -28.44
CA LYS A 133 -48.51 -23.15 -27.96
C LYS A 133 -49.80 -22.42 -27.57
N GLU A 134 -49.69 -21.28 -26.89
CA GLU A 134 -50.86 -20.45 -26.55
C GLU A 134 -51.56 -19.91 -27.80
N LYS A 135 -50.79 -19.46 -28.80
CA LYS A 135 -51.36 -18.96 -30.07
C LYS A 135 -52.13 -20.03 -30.84
N ASN A 136 -51.64 -21.27 -30.87
CA ASN A 136 -52.33 -22.38 -31.54
C ASN A 136 -53.62 -22.81 -30.83
N LYS A 137 -53.69 -22.70 -29.50
CA LYS A 137 -54.89 -23.03 -28.71
C LYS A 137 -56.02 -22.02 -28.84
N GLY A 138 -55.74 -20.80 -29.29
CA GLY A 138 -56.77 -19.76 -29.52
C GLY A 138 -57.34 -19.76 -30.96
N GLN A 139 -56.91 -20.69 -31.81
CA GLN A 139 -57.36 -20.82 -33.20
C GLN A 139 -58.15 -22.12 -33.47
N GLU A 140 -58.31 -22.98 -32.46
CA GLU A 140 -59.27 -24.09 -32.41
C GLU A 140 -60.49 -23.66 -31.60
#